data_AF-A0A7U6KLI7-F1
#
_entry.id   AF-A0A7U6KLI7-F1
#
_cell.length_a   1.000
_cell.length_b   1.000
_cell.length_c   1.000
_cell.angle_alpha   90.00
_cell.angle_beta   90.00
_cell.angle_gamma   90.00
#
_symmetry.space_group_name_H-M   'P 1'
#
loop_
_entity.id
_entity.type
_entity.pdbx_description
1 polymer ?
#
loop_
_entity_poly.entity_id
_entity_poly.type
_entity_poly.pdbx_seq_one_letter_code
_entity_poly.pdbx_strand_id
1 'polypeptide(L)'
;MKAAEKYRRVFGSVSHLKDQISWTTGLTNMVEFLAWEPKQILGITKKQYVRQIIEWATQPELAGKSVEEIEHAIIKKLNAKMHDTEQLETYSSQRVGICHPREAVRRVKFFSEEYLNKEFDIFLSLCSDAYLDLFYQQFITFEPNGSWSTHGNSGLFEASTELKAMYMDNLAYNHQANVLVANELKFNGRKNPDQLLKYCVMYEHLLEKGFINKGAKFLLLFIGGSELEHNKQRLADRELALCHKRPKKYQHLLRPELLDIVDHLQVASITWSALIAFNDRYLTENNVSQVEQKLLRGFHQSLKAKSFMHLDV
;
A
#
# COMPACT_ATOMS: atom_id res chain seq x y z
N MET A 1 15.39 23.68 6.99
CA MET A 1 15.52 22.31 6.44
C MET A 1 14.13 21.70 6.32
N LYS A 2 13.67 21.45 5.10
CA LYS A 2 12.36 20.82 4.80
C LYS A 2 12.33 19.39 5.35
N ALA A 3 11.15 18.85 5.65
CA ALA A 3 11.02 17.49 6.20
C ALA A 3 11.73 16.42 5.34
N ALA A 4 11.57 16.50 4.02
CA ALA A 4 12.26 15.61 3.06
C ALA A 4 13.79 15.71 3.12
N GLU A 5 14.37 16.90 3.35
CA GLU A 5 15.82 17.06 3.53
C GLU A 5 16.30 16.42 4.83
N LYS A 6 15.51 16.55 5.92
CA LYS A 6 15.83 15.87 7.19
C LYS A 6 15.82 14.36 7.02
N TYR A 7 14.82 13.82 6.33
CA TYR A 7 14.68 12.39 6.08
C TYR A 7 15.86 11.88 5.24
N ARG A 8 16.16 12.55 4.12
CA ARG A 8 17.27 12.17 3.23
C ARG A 8 18.62 12.15 3.93
N ARG A 9 18.84 13.07 4.87
CA ARG A 9 20.09 13.12 5.64
C ARG A 9 20.29 11.91 6.55
N VAL A 10 19.21 11.30 7.04
CA VAL A 10 19.26 10.18 7.99
C VAL A 10 19.19 8.84 7.27
N PHE A 11 18.29 8.73 6.29
CA PHE A 11 17.94 7.45 5.65
C PHE A 11 18.44 7.33 4.21
N GLY A 12 19.13 8.36 3.70
CA GLY A 12 19.60 8.40 2.32
C GLY A 12 18.51 8.81 1.32
N SER A 13 18.80 8.62 0.04
CA SER A 13 17.88 8.95 -1.05
C SER A 13 18.06 8.00 -2.21
N VAL A 14 16.97 7.79 -2.94
CA VAL A 14 16.98 7.17 -4.26
C VAL A 14 17.19 8.25 -5.31
N SER A 15 18.02 7.98 -6.30
CA SER A 15 18.27 8.89 -7.43
C SER A 15 17.59 8.42 -8.71
N HIS A 16 17.35 7.11 -8.81
CA HIS A 16 16.70 6.48 -9.94
C HIS A 16 15.95 5.23 -9.46
N LEU A 17 14.83 4.86 -10.10
CA LEU A 17 14.10 3.65 -9.73
C LEU A 17 14.86 2.35 -9.96
N LYS A 18 16.04 2.37 -10.59
CA LYS A 18 16.91 1.19 -10.74
C LYS A 18 17.71 0.90 -9.47
N ASP A 19 17.79 1.89 -8.58
CA ASP A 19 18.54 1.78 -7.34
C ASP A 19 17.81 0.75 -6.47
N GLN A 20 18.53 -0.30 -6.08
CA GLN A 20 17.99 -1.36 -5.27
C GLN A 20 17.77 -0.87 -3.84
N ILE A 21 16.57 -1.09 -3.31
CA ILE A 21 16.26 -0.86 -1.90
C ILE A 21 16.30 -2.21 -1.20
N SER A 22 17.02 -2.29 -0.08
CA SER A 22 17.02 -3.49 0.75
C SER A 22 15.60 -3.79 1.23
N TRP A 23 15.19 -5.07 1.17
CA TRP A 23 13.92 -5.56 1.72
C TRP A 23 13.71 -5.15 3.19
N THR A 24 14.79 -4.94 3.94
CA THR A 24 14.76 -4.46 5.33
C THR A 24 14.13 -3.07 5.47
N THR A 25 14.14 -2.26 4.41
CA THR A 25 13.43 -0.98 4.37
C THR A 25 11.92 -1.18 4.51
N GLY A 26 11.38 -2.27 3.93
CA GLY A 26 9.99 -2.67 4.14
C GLY A 26 9.67 -2.95 5.62
N LEU A 27 10.61 -3.58 6.35
CA LEU A 27 10.48 -3.75 7.81
C LEU A 27 10.47 -2.41 8.55
N THR A 28 11.35 -1.48 8.17
CA THR A 28 11.39 -0.14 8.76
C THR A 28 10.08 0.60 8.54
N ASN A 29 9.51 0.53 7.33
CA ASN A 29 8.21 1.14 7.01
C ASN A 29 7.08 0.51 7.84
N MET A 30 7.12 -0.81 8.06
CA MET A 30 6.15 -1.49 8.91
C MET A 30 6.24 -1.02 10.36
N VAL A 31 7.46 -0.80 10.89
CA VAL A 31 7.66 -0.22 12.23
C VAL A 31 7.13 1.21 12.29
N GLU A 32 7.41 2.03 11.28
CA GLU A 32 6.91 3.41 11.19
C GLU A 32 5.38 3.43 11.20
N PHE A 33 4.75 2.61 10.36
CA PHE A 33 3.30 2.42 10.32
C PHE A 33 2.73 2.05 11.69
N LEU A 34 3.24 0.98 12.31
CA LEU A 34 2.73 0.49 13.61
C LEU A 34 2.91 1.53 14.73
N ALA A 35 4.01 2.29 14.71
CA ALA A 35 4.31 3.29 15.73
C ALA A 35 3.54 4.60 15.54
N TRP A 36 3.32 5.04 14.30
CA TRP A 36 2.83 6.38 13.99
C TRP A 36 1.39 6.44 13.50
N GLU A 37 0.82 5.38 12.94
CA GLU A 37 -0.50 5.35 12.34
C GLU A 37 -1.53 4.49 13.11
N PRO A 38 -1.76 4.73 14.41
CA PRO A 38 -2.69 3.92 15.18
C PRO A 38 -4.13 4.05 14.68
N LYS A 39 -4.46 5.08 13.89
CA LYS A 39 -5.78 5.22 13.26
C LYS A 39 -6.10 4.04 12.34
N GLN A 40 -5.09 3.49 11.66
CA GLN A 40 -5.27 2.38 10.73
C GLN A 40 -5.56 1.04 11.43
N ILE A 41 -5.33 0.97 12.75
CA ILE A 41 -5.49 -0.24 13.56
C ILE A 41 -6.63 -0.08 14.57
N LEU A 42 -6.67 1.08 15.23
CA LEU A 42 -7.60 1.42 16.30
C LEU A 42 -8.81 2.19 15.78
N GLY A 43 -8.77 2.75 14.56
CA GLY A 43 -9.79 3.65 14.04
C GLY A 43 -9.81 5.04 14.72
N ILE A 44 -8.88 5.31 15.65
CA ILE A 44 -8.75 6.58 16.37
C ILE A 44 -7.33 7.15 16.19
N THR A 45 -7.23 8.45 16.02
CA THR A 45 -5.92 9.15 15.98
C THR A 45 -5.35 9.39 17.38
N LYS A 46 -4.03 9.58 17.49
CA LYS A 46 -3.38 9.98 18.74
C LYS A 46 -3.99 11.26 19.33
N LYS A 47 -4.36 12.23 18.49
CA LYS A 47 -5.00 13.48 18.93
C LYS A 47 -6.40 13.26 19.50
N GLN A 48 -7.20 12.40 18.86
CA GLN A 48 -8.51 12.00 19.39
C GLN A 48 -8.36 11.27 20.73
N TYR A 49 -7.35 10.41 20.84
CA TYR A 49 -7.06 9.70 22.07
C TYR A 49 -6.68 10.64 23.22
N VAL A 50 -5.75 11.57 22.99
CA VAL A 50 -5.36 12.59 23.97
C VAL A 50 -6.56 13.43 24.40
N ARG A 51 -7.37 13.88 23.44
CA ARG A 51 -8.59 14.65 23.74
C ARG A 51 -9.55 13.86 24.62
N GLN A 52 -9.76 12.58 24.34
CA GLN A 52 -10.61 11.71 25.13
C GLN A 52 -10.10 11.56 26.58
N ILE A 53 -8.79 11.42 26.79
CA ILE A 53 -8.20 11.37 28.14
C ILE A 53 -8.40 12.70 28.87
N ILE A 54 -8.16 13.83 28.20
CA ILE A 54 -8.38 15.15 28.78
C ILE A 54 -9.84 15.31 29.20
N GLU A 55 -10.79 14.98 28.31
CA GLU A 55 -12.23 15.07 28.58
C GLU A 55 -12.64 14.21 29.78
N TRP A 56 -12.04 13.03 29.96
CA TRP A 56 -12.27 12.20 31.14
C TRP A 56 -11.64 12.76 32.42
N ALA A 57 -10.45 13.35 32.32
CA ALA A 57 -9.72 13.90 33.47
C ALA A 57 -10.35 15.20 33.98
N THR A 58 -11.07 15.93 33.12
CA THR A 58 -11.74 17.19 33.47
C THR A 58 -13.19 17.03 33.89
N GLN A 59 -13.67 15.81 34.14
CA GLN A 59 -15.05 15.60 34.57
C GLN A 59 -15.28 16.17 35.99
N PRO A 60 -16.47 16.75 36.27
CA PRO A 60 -16.75 17.37 37.57
C PRO A 60 -16.54 16.43 38.76
N GLU A 61 -16.78 15.13 38.57
CA GLU A 61 -16.58 14.06 39.57
C GLU A 61 -15.12 13.91 40.03
N LEU A 62 -14.15 14.41 39.25
CA LEU A 62 -12.72 14.39 39.54
C LEU A 62 -12.19 15.76 40.00
N ALA A 63 -13.05 16.78 40.16
CA ALA A 63 -12.63 18.09 40.60
C ALA A 63 -12.04 18.04 42.02
N GLY A 64 -10.85 18.62 42.20
CA GLY A 64 -10.15 18.64 43.50
C GLY A 64 -9.49 17.31 43.90
N LYS A 65 -9.52 16.28 43.04
CA LYS A 65 -8.79 15.02 43.22
C LYS A 65 -7.28 15.20 42.99
N SER A 66 -6.49 14.38 43.65
CA SER A 66 -5.05 14.26 43.37
C SER A 66 -4.80 13.70 41.97
N VAL A 67 -3.58 13.91 41.46
CA VAL A 67 -3.18 13.39 40.14
C VAL A 67 -3.25 11.86 40.13
N GLU A 68 -2.87 11.21 41.22
CA GLU A 68 -2.90 9.75 41.39
C GLU A 68 -4.34 9.20 41.37
N GLU A 69 -5.29 9.89 42.02
CA GLU A 69 -6.70 9.52 41.98
C GLU A 69 -7.30 9.68 40.57
N ILE A 70 -6.93 10.76 39.87
CA ILE A 70 -7.35 10.99 38.49
C ILE A 70 -6.78 9.88 37.60
N GLU A 71 -5.48 9.61 37.69
CA GLU A 71 -4.80 8.56 36.93
C GLU A 71 -5.48 7.20 37.13
N HIS A 72 -5.78 6.82 38.38
CA HIS A 72 -6.46 5.57 38.69
C HIS A 72 -7.86 5.48 38.05
N ALA A 73 -8.63 6.58 38.09
CA ALA A 73 -9.93 6.66 37.43
C ALA A 73 -9.82 6.52 35.91
N ILE A 74 -8.83 7.17 35.30
CA ILE A 74 -8.56 7.07 33.85
C ILE A 74 -8.14 5.64 33.47
N ILE A 75 -7.22 5.01 34.21
CA ILE A 75 -6.79 3.63 33.97
C ILE A 75 -7.98 2.68 34.02
N LYS A 76 -8.89 2.84 34.99
CA LYS A 76 -10.12 2.03 35.08
C LYS A 76 -10.99 2.20 33.83
N LYS A 77 -11.19 3.44 33.35
CA LYS A 77 -11.96 3.73 32.12
C LYS A 77 -11.29 3.15 30.87
N LEU A 78 -9.95 3.20 30.79
CA LEU A 78 -9.18 2.60 29.71
C LEU A 78 -9.33 1.08 29.68
N ASN A 79 -9.17 0.42 30.83
CA ASN A 79 -9.31 -1.03 30.93
C ASN A 79 -10.70 -1.50 30.53
N ALA A 80 -11.76 -0.80 30.96
CA ALA A 80 -13.13 -1.11 30.54
C ALA A 80 -13.28 -1.00 29.01
N LYS A 81 -12.80 0.09 28.40
CA LYS A 81 -12.87 0.26 26.94
C LYS A 81 -12.05 -0.78 26.17
N MET A 82 -10.88 -1.16 26.67
CA MET A 82 -10.07 -2.19 26.03
C MET A 82 -10.81 -3.52 26.03
N HIS A 83 -11.46 -3.88 27.14
CA HIS A 83 -12.29 -5.08 27.24
C HIS A 83 -13.51 -5.04 26.29
N ASP A 84 -14.19 -3.89 26.20
CA ASP A 84 -15.38 -3.72 25.34
C ASP A 84 -15.07 -3.87 23.83
N THR A 85 -13.82 -3.63 23.43
CA THR A 85 -13.40 -3.71 22.02
C THR A 85 -12.73 -5.02 21.66
N GLU A 86 -12.47 -5.91 22.63
CA GLU A 86 -11.92 -7.23 22.36
C GLU A 86 -12.91 -8.08 21.57
N GLN A 87 -12.38 -8.87 20.65
CA GLN A 87 -13.11 -9.93 19.97
C GLN A 87 -12.34 -11.23 20.16
N LEU A 88 -13.01 -12.35 20.41
CA LEU A 88 -12.32 -13.64 20.60
C LEU A 88 -12.08 -14.36 19.28
N GLU A 89 -13.04 -14.27 18.35
CA GLU A 89 -12.96 -14.90 17.04
C GLU A 89 -12.10 -14.12 16.04
N THR A 90 -11.39 -14.85 15.19
CA THR A 90 -10.47 -14.32 14.17
C THR A 90 -11.12 -13.27 13.29
N TYR A 91 -12.32 -13.57 12.74
CA TYR A 91 -12.99 -12.73 11.73
C TYR A 91 -14.17 -11.91 12.27
N SER A 92 -14.37 -11.85 13.58
CA SER A 92 -15.40 -10.98 14.16
C SER A 92 -15.20 -9.52 13.75
N SER A 93 -16.31 -8.83 13.50
CA SER A 93 -16.35 -7.41 13.12
C SER A 93 -15.52 -6.57 14.08
N GLN A 94 -14.71 -5.68 13.51
CA GLN A 94 -13.84 -4.81 14.28
C GLN A 94 -14.65 -3.74 15.01
N ARG A 95 -14.23 -3.44 16.24
CA ARG A 95 -14.73 -2.27 16.99
C ARG A 95 -13.66 -1.20 16.99
N VAL A 96 -14.04 0.02 16.60
CA VAL A 96 -13.16 1.19 16.69
C VAL A 96 -12.90 1.52 18.17
N GLY A 97 -11.65 1.80 18.52
CA GLY A 97 -11.24 2.16 19.87
C GLY A 97 -9.94 1.49 20.30
N ILE A 98 -9.48 1.91 21.48
CA ILE A 98 -8.30 1.35 22.15
C ILE A 98 -8.60 -0.10 22.52
N CYS A 99 -7.64 -0.99 22.29
CA CYS A 99 -7.76 -2.42 22.56
C CYS A 99 -6.46 -2.97 23.17
N HIS A 100 -6.53 -4.19 23.67
CA HIS A 100 -5.33 -4.91 24.11
C HIS A 100 -4.43 -5.29 22.92
N PRO A 101 -3.13 -5.53 23.17
CA PRO A 101 -2.16 -5.87 22.11
C PRO A 101 -2.61 -7.04 21.23
N ARG A 102 -3.26 -8.06 21.80
CA ARG A 102 -3.79 -9.21 21.05
C ARG A 102 -4.81 -8.79 19.98
N GLU A 103 -5.78 -7.96 20.36
CA GLU A 103 -6.81 -7.47 19.44
C GLU A 103 -6.20 -6.53 18.38
N ALA A 104 -5.22 -5.71 18.74
CA ALA A 104 -4.49 -4.89 17.78
C ALA A 104 -3.80 -5.77 16.70
N VAL A 105 -3.12 -6.85 17.12
CA VAL A 105 -2.49 -7.82 16.20
C VAL A 105 -3.54 -8.50 15.33
N ARG A 106 -4.70 -8.88 15.88
CA ARG A 106 -5.81 -9.46 15.09
C ARG A 106 -6.26 -8.51 13.98
N ARG A 107 -6.49 -7.24 14.32
CA ARG A 107 -6.92 -6.21 13.36
C ARG A 107 -5.90 -5.98 12.26
N VAL A 108 -4.62 -5.82 12.63
CA VAL A 108 -3.51 -5.66 11.68
C VAL A 108 -3.43 -6.88 10.75
N LYS A 109 -3.32 -8.07 11.32
CA LYS A 109 -3.05 -9.29 10.57
C LYS A 109 -4.14 -9.60 9.55
N PHE A 110 -5.40 -9.52 9.97
CA PHE A 110 -6.50 -10.05 9.17
C PHE A 110 -7.25 -9.00 8.35
N PHE A 111 -7.23 -7.72 8.73
CA PHE A 111 -8.13 -6.72 8.12
C PHE A 111 -7.42 -5.46 7.60
N SER A 112 -6.15 -5.25 7.93
CA SER A 112 -5.44 -4.03 7.53
C SER A 112 -4.92 -4.15 6.09
N GLU A 113 -5.45 -3.28 5.22
CA GLU A 113 -4.95 -3.09 3.85
C GLU A 113 -3.52 -2.56 3.86
N GLU A 114 -3.22 -1.55 4.68
CA GLU A 114 -1.87 -0.99 4.80
C GLU A 114 -0.84 -2.05 5.22
N TYR A 115 -1.22 -2.96 6.13
CA TYR A 115 -0.33 -4.06 6.53
C TYR A 115 -0.06 -5.02 5.37
N LEU A 116 -1.07 -5.37 4.56
CA LEU A 116 -0.85 -6.17 3.34
C LEU A 116 0.03 -5.43 2.33
N ASN A 117 -0.13 -4.13 2.18
CA ASN A 117 0.72 -3.35 1.27
C ASN A 117 2.20 -3.45 1.68
N LYS A 118 2.50 -3.35 2.99
CA LYS A 118 3.88 -3.55 3.49
C LYS A 118 4.36 -5.00 3.35
N GLU A 119 3.50 -5.99 3.55
CA GLU A 119 3.85 -7.40 3.29
C GLU A 119 4.16 -7.63 1.81
N PHE A 120 3.39 -7.01 0.91
CA PHE A 120 3.58 -7.10 -0.53
C PHE A 120 4.87 -6.43 -0.99
N ASP A 121 5.23 -5.28 -0.41
CA ASP A 121 6.51 -4.61 -0.68
C ASP A 121 7.70 -5.52 -0.36
N ILE A 122 7.68 -6.16 0.82
CA ILE A 122 8.72 -7.10 1.24
C ILE A 122 8.73 -8.32 0.31
N PHE A 123 7.54 -8.86 0.00
CA PHE A 123 7.38 -10.00 -0.89
C PHE A 123 8.01 -9.75 -2.26
N LEU A 124 7.61 -8.67 -2.94
CA LEU A 124 8.16 -8.33 -4.26
C LEU A 124 9.66 -8.02 -4.22
N SER A 125 10.16 -7.41 -3.15
CA SER A 125 11.60 -7.15 -2.97
C SER A 125 12.44 -8.43 -2.84
N LEU A 126 11.81 -9.55 -2.49
CA LEU A 126 12.47 -10.85 -2.28
C LEU A 126 12.21 -11.84 -3.42
N CYS A 127 11.25 -11.55 -4.31
CA CYS A 127 11.02 -12.36 -5.51
C CYS A 127 12.24 -12.34 -6.42
N SER A 128 12.48 -13.45 -7.12
CA SER A 128 13.53 -13.51 -8.13
C SER A 128 13.15 -12.71 -9.37
N ASP A 129 14.15 -12.23 -10.10
CA ASP A 129 13.93 -11.55 -11.39
C ASP A 129 13.15 -12.46 -12.37
N ALA A 130 13.45 -13.76 -12.38
CA ALA A 130 12.77 -14.75 -13.23
C ALA A 130 11.28 -14.90 -12.88
N TYR A 131 10.93 -14.88 -11.59
CA TYR A 131 9.54 -14.87 -11.14
C TYR A 131 8.82 -13.60 -11.62
N LEU A 132 9.45 -12.43 -11.47
CA LEU A 132 8.85 -11.14 -11.85
C LEU A 132 8.70 -11.02 -13.37
N ASP A 133 9.67 -11.51 -14.14
CA ASP A 133 9.57 -11.59 -15.60
C ASP A 133 8.34 -12.40 -16.02
N LEU A 134 8.22 -13.64 -15.54
CA LEU A 134 7.08 -14.52 -15.87
C LEU A 134 5.75 -13.96 -15.37
N PHE A 135 5.75 -13.33 -14.19
CA PHE A 135 4.54 -12.73 -13.64
C PHE A 135 4.05 -11.57 -14.50
N TYR A 136 4.92 -10.61 -14.81
CA TYR A 136 4.55 -9.40 -15.54
C TYR A 136 4.35 -9.62 -17.03
N GLN A 137 5.00 -10.62 -17.64
CA GLN A 137 4.78 -10.99 -19.04
C GLN A 137 3.36 -11.48 -19.35
N GLN A 138 2.57 -11.84 -18.33
CA GLN A 138 1.13 -12.09 -18.50
C GLN A 138 0.35 -10.84 -18.90
N PHE A 139 0.88 -9.64 -18.62
CA PHE A 139 0.16 -8.38 -18.73
C PHE A 139 0.82 -7.38 -19.67
N ILE A 140 2.15 -7.42 -19.81
CA ILE A 140 2.91 -6.50 -20.65
C ILE A 140 4.06 -7.22 -21.36
N THR A 141 4.24 -6.93 -22.64
CA THR A 141 5.31 -7.54 -23.45
C THR A 141 6.63 -6.81 -23.26
N PHE A 142 7.68 -7.55 -22.89
CA PHE A 142 9.06 -7.09 -22.84
C PHE A 142 10.02 -8.28 -22.90
N GLU A 143 11.27 -8.00 -23.25
CA GLU A 143 12.33 -9.00 -23.26
C GLU A 143 12.72 -9.34 -21.81
N PRO A 144 12.69 -10.62 -21.39
CA PRO A 144 13.08 -11.03 -20.05
C PRO A 144 14.60 -10.90 -19.91
N ASN A 145 15.03 -9.70 -19.52
CA ASN A 145 16.42 -9.37 -19.29
C ASN A 145 16.54 -8.34 -18.17
N GLY A 146 17.73 -8.26 -17.56
CA GLY A 146 18.02 -7.29 -16.51
C GLY A 146 17.57 -7.72 -15.12
N SER A 147 17.42 -6.72 -14.26
CA SER A 147 17.03 -6.93 -12.87
C SER A 147 15.93 -5.97 -12.47
N TRP A 148 15.01 -6.47 -11.66
CA TRP A 148 13.92 -5.71 -11.09
C TRP A 148 14.35 -5.04 -9.81
N SER A 149 13.91 -3.80 -9.66
CA SER A 149 14.00 -3.02 -8.44
C SER A 149 12.59 -2.64 -8.03
N THR A 150 12.26 -2.81 -6.75
CA THR A 150 10.91 -2.59 -6.24
C THR A 150 10.92 -1.53 -5.16
N HIS A 151 9.88 -0.69 -5.16
CA HIS A 151 9.75 0.50 -4.33
C HIS A 151 8.34 0.55 -3.78
N GLY A 152 8.20 0.35 -2.48
CA GLY A 152 6.94 0.55 -1.77
C GLY A 152 6.69 2.01 -1.40
N ASN A 153 5.44 2.29 -1.01
CA ASN A 153 5.08 3.57 -0.41
C ASN A 153 5.78 3.77 0.94
N SER A 154 6.94 4.40 0.88
CA SER A 154 7.87 4.57 1.99
C SER A 154 8.27 6.02 2.15
N GLY A 155 8.65 6.40 3.37
CA GLY A 155 9.23 7.74 3.60
C GLY A 155 10.47 7.99 2.74
N LEU A 156 11.25 6.95 2.44
CA LEU A 156 12.41 7.05 1.55
C LEU A 156 11.99 7.40 0.11
N PHE A 157 10.99 6.71 -0.43
CA PHE A 157 10.47 6.99 -1.77
C PHE A 157 9.86 8.40 -1.84
N GLU A 158 9.00 8.76 -0.89
CA GLU A 158 8.37 10.08 -0.85
C GLU A 158 9.40 11.20 -0.71
N ALA A 159 10.38 11.05 0.19
CA ALA A 159 11.41 12.06 0.41
C ALA A 159 12.40 12.17 -0.76
N SER A 160 12.56 11.11 -1.56
CA SER A 160 13.44 11.10 -2.73
C SER A 160 12.77 11.70 -3.95
N THR A 161 11.55 11.23 -4.27
CA THR A 161 10.82 11.66 -5.46
C THR A 161 10.12 13.00 -5.29
N GLU A 162 9.80 13.36 -4.04
CA GLU A 162 8.94 14.50 -3.71
C GLU A 162 7.56 14.44 -4.43
N LEU A 163 7.12 13.24 -4.81
CA LEU A 163 5.82 12.99 -5.41
C LEU A 163 4.72 13.15 -4.35
N LYS A 164 4.01 14.27 -4.39
CA LYS A 164 2.92 14.58 -3.43
C LYS A 164 1.52 14.43 -4.01
N ALA A 165 1.42 14.21 -5.32
CA ALA A 165 0.15 14.20 -6.04
C ALA A 165 -0.66 12.91 -5.77
N MET A 166 0.02 11.82 -5.44
CA MET A 166 -0.61 10.56 -5.11
C MET A 166 0.28 9.69 -4.23
N TYR A 167 -0.35 8.77 -3.51
CA TYR A 167 0.30 7.63 -2.89
C TYR A 167 0.06 6.43 -3.80
N MET A 168 1.14 5.87 -4.36
CA MET A 168 1.11 4.55 -5.01
C MET A 168 1.27 3.49 -3.92
N ASP A 169 0.90 2.23 -4.19
CA ASP A 169 1.17 1.14 -3.25
C ASP A 169 2.58 0.58 -3.47
N ASN A 170 2.89 0.18 -4.70
CA ASN A 170 4.21 -0.32 -5.07
C ASN A 170 4.56 -0.03 -6.55
N LEU A 171 5.85 0.24 -6.81
CA LEU A 171 6.44 0.30 -8.15
C LEU A 171 7.51 -0.78 -8.32
N ALA A 172 7.45 -1.52 -9.41
CA ALA A 172 8.53 -2.38 -9.88
C ALA A 172 9.10 -1.79 -11.19
N TYR A 173 10.41 -1.67 -11.26
CA TYR A 173 11.09 -1.13 -12.44
C TYR A 173 12.20 -2.07 -12.89
N ASN A 174 12.19 -2.42 -14.17
CA ASN A 174 13.28 -3.10 -14.85
C ASN A 174 13.97 -2.11 -15.79
N HIS A 175 15.22 -1.77 -15.47
CA HIS A 175 15.96 -0.73 -16.18
C HIS A 175 16.39 -1.15 -17.59
N GLN A 176 16.78 -2.41 -17.77
CA GLN A 176 17.27 -2.95 -19.03
C GLN A 176 16.13 -3.16 -20.03
N ALA A 177 15.02 -3.76 -19.57
CA ALA A 177 13.81 -3.91 -20.36
C ALA A 177 13.05 -2.58 -20.53
N ASN A 178 13.40 -1.56 -19.74
CA ASN A 178 12.75 -0.26 -19.64
C ASN A 178 11.24 -0.36 -19.42
N VAL A 179 10.86 -1.11 -18.38
CA VAL A 179 9.47 -1.36 -18.00
C VAL A 179 9.23 -0.85 -16.59
N LEU A 180 8.22 0.00 -16.43
CA LEU A 180 7.67 0.39 -15.15
C LEU A 180 6.34 -0.32 -14.95
N VAL A 181 6.20 -0.99 -13.81
CA VAL A 181 4.95 -1.58 -13.35
C VAL A 181 4.53 -0.89 -12.06
N ALA A 182 3.36 -0.28 -12.07
CA ALA A 182 2.68 0.16 -10.85
C ALA A 182 1.73 -0.93 -10.39
N ASN A 183 2.01 -1.53 -9.23
CA ASN A 183 1.14 -2.49 -8.58
C ASN A 183 0.22 -1.72 -7.65
N GLU A 184 -1.05 -1.58 -8.04
CA GLU A 184 -2.08 -0.96 -7.21
C GLU A 184 -2.88 -2.05 -6.51
N LEU A 185 -2.81 -2.06 -5.18
CA LEU A 185 -3.42 -3.07 -4.35
C LEU A 185 -4.82 -2.63 -3.93
N LYS A 186 -5.73 -3.59 -3.92
CA LYS A 186 -7.09 -3.42 -3.42
C LYS A 186 -7.43 -4.58 -2.52
N PHE A 187 -7.84 -4.29 -1.29
CA PHE A 187 -8.35 -5.34 -0.39
C PHE A 187 -9.63 -5.97 -0.98
N ASN A 188 -10.78 -5.31 -0.79
CA ASN A 188 -12.05 -5.53 -1.51
C ASN A 188 -12.60 -4.20 -2.07
N GLY A 189 -11.76 -3.16 -2.08
CA GLY A 189 -12.12 -1.83 -2.53
C GLY A 189 -12.24 -1.77 -4.05
N ARG A 190 -13.07 -0.85 -4.53
CA ARG A 190 -13.11 -0.50 -5.95
C ARG A 190 -11.97 0.45 -6.27
N LYS A 191 -11.47 0.37 -7.50
CA LYS A 191 -10.60 1.40 -8.07
C LYS A 191 -11.18 2.80 -7.86
N ASN A 192 -10.34 3.76 -7.46
CA ASN A 192 -10.76 5.14 -7.31
C ASN A 192 -11.16 5.77 -8.66
N PRO A 193 -12.11 6.72 -8.71
CA PRO A 193 -12.62 7.26 -9.97
C PRO A 193 -11.64 8.10 -10.80
N ASP A 194 -10.45 8.42 -10.28
CA ASP A 194 -9.43 9.30 -10.87
C ASP A 194 -8.03 8.65 -10.83
N GLN A 195 -7.98 7.33 -10.68
CA GLN A 195 -6.76 6.60 -10.37
C GLN A 195 -5.83 6.44 -11.57
N LEU A 196 -6.38 6.20 -12.77
CA LEU A 196 -5.58 6.09 -13.99
C LEU A 196 -4.85 7.40 -14.27
N LEU A 197 -5.58 8.51 -14.22
CA LEU A 197 -5.00 9.83 -14.48
C LEU A 197 -3.96 10.23 -13.44
N LYS A 198 -4.16 9.87 -12.17
CA LYS A 198 -3.14 10.06 -11.12
C LYS A 198 -1.86 9.28 -11.41
N TYR A 199 -1.98 8.02 -11.82
CA TYR A 199 -0.82 7.22 -12.21
C TYR A 199 -0.10 7.79 -13.44
N CYS A 200 -0.81 8.42 -14.37
CA CYS A 200 -0.20 9.16 -15.47
C CYS A 200 0.60 10.38 -14.98
N VAL A 201 0.08 11.13 -14.00
CA VAL A 201 0.82 12.22 -13.34
C VAL A 201 2.07 11.72 -12.64
N MET A 202 1.99 10.58 -11.94
CA MET A 202 3.18 9.96 -11.33
C MET A 202 4.21 9.58 -12.39
N TYR A 203 3.79 8.92 -13.47
CA TYR A 203 4.69 8.52 -14.55
C TYR A 203 5.42 9.73 -15.15
N GLU A 204 4.67 10.79 -15.49
CA GLU A 204 5.24 12.04 -15.99
C GLU A 204 6.25 12.64 -14.99
N HIS A 205 5.88 12.74 -13.72
CA HIS A 205 6.76 13.28 -12.67
C HIS A 205 8.06 12.47 -12.53
N LEU A 206 7.96 11.14 -12.53
CA LEU A 206 9.14 10.27 -12.47
C LEU A 206 10.04 10.46 -13.71
N LEU A 207 9.44 10.62 -14.88
CA LEU A 207 10.16 10.87 -16.13
C LEU A 207 10.87 12.23 -16.14
N GLU A 208 10.15 13.29 -15.78
CA GLU A 208 10.69 14.67 -15.71
C GLU A 208 11.84 14.78 -14.71
N LYS A 209 11.75 14.06 -13.60
CA LYS A 209 12.76 14.03 -12.55
C LYS A 209 13.91 13.06 -12.82
N GLY A 210 13.85 12.29 -13.91
CA GLY A 210 14.89 11.33 -14.29
C GLY A 210 14.96 10.08 -13.41
N PHE A 211 13.87 9.74 -12.72
CA PHE A 211 13.76 8.50 -11.95
C PHE A 211 13.53 7.26 -12.82
N ILE A 212 13.04 7.46 -14.05
CA ILE A 212 12.88 6.43 -15.08
C ILE A 212 13.47 6.92 -16.41
N ASN A 213 13.89 5.99 -17.26
CA ASN A 213 14.36 6.33 -18.60
C ASN A 213 13.21 6.78 -19.51
N LYS A 214 13.55 7.60 -20.51
CA LYS A 214 12.63 7.95 -21.60
C LYS A 214 12.16 6.69 -22.34
N GLY A 215 10.90 6.72 -22.79
CA GLY A 215 10.29 5.60 -23.53
C GLY A 215 10.01 4.36 -22.67
N ALA A 216 9.98 4.49 -21.35
CA ALA A 216 9.61 3.38 -20.49
C ALA A 216 8.20 2.87 -20.82
N LYS A 217 8.06 1.56 -21.00
CA LYS A 217 6.73 0.93 -21.08
C LYS A 217 6.08 1.04 -19.70
N PHE A 218 4.79 1.37 -19.65
CA PHE A 218 4.09 1.56 -18.39
C PHE A 218 2.88 0.63 -18.26
N LEU A 219 2.92 -0.22 -17.24
CA LEU A 219 1.81 -1.06 -16.81
C LEU A 219 1.26 -0.54 -15.48
N LEU A 220 -0.06 -0.30 -15.43
CA LEU A 220 -0.80 -0.20 -14.18
C LEU A 220 -1.55 -1.51 -13.94
N LEU A 221 -1.08 -2.28 -12.96
CA LEU A 221 -1.63 -3.57 -12.58
C LEU A 221 -2.45 -3.43 -11.29
N PHE A 222 -3.76 -3.64 -11.38
CA PHE A 222 -4.63 -3.74 -10.22
C PHE A 222 -4.62 -5.15 -9.64
N ILE A 223 -4.28 -5.30 -8.37
CA ILE A 223 -4.29 -6.59 -7.67
C ILE A 223 -5.34 -6.52 -6.57
N GLY A 224 -6.43 -7.29 -6.72
CA GLY A 224 -7.63 -7.07 -5.90
C GLY A 224 -8.47 -8.29 -5.57
N GLY A 225 -9.54 -8.10 -4.80
CA GLY A 225 -10.57 -9.13 -4.57
C GLY A 225 -11.40 -9.46 -5.82
N SER A 226 -11.49 -8.52 -6.78
CA SER A 226 -12.22 -8.70 -8.03
C SER A 226 -11.47 -8.11 -9.22
N GLU A 227 -11.75 -8.66 -10.41
CA GLU A 227 -11.17 -8.15 -11.65
C GLU A 227 -11.77 -6.79 -12.04
N LEU A 228 -10.95 -5.99 -12.71
CA LEU A 228 -11.35 -4.69 -13.23
C LEU A 228 -12.11 -4.87 -14.56
N GLU A 229 -12.90 -3.84 -14.92
CA GLU A 229 -13.39 -3.72 -16.30
C GLU A 229 -12.21 -3.73 -17.27
N HIS A 230 -12.24 -4.64 -18.24
CA HIS A 230 -11.10 -4.89 -19.13
C HIS A 230 -10.91 -3.80 -20.20
N ASN A 231 -11.91 -2.92 -20.40
CA ASN A 231 -11.84 -1.88 -21.42
C ASN A 231 -11.14 -0.62 -20.87
N LYS A 232 -9.82 -0.51 -21.11
CA LYS A 232 -9.00 0.66 -20.77
C LYS A 232 -9.63 1.97 -21.23
N GLN A 233 -10.05 2.05 -22.49
CA GLN A 233 -10.59 3.29 -23.06
C GLN A 233 -11.81 3.76 -22.29
N ARG A 234 -12.74 2.84 -21.99
CA ARG A 234 -13.94 3.16 -21.25
C ARG A 234 -13.66 3.58 -19.81
N LEU A 235 -12.62 3.04 -19.19
CA LEU A 235 -12.15 3.51 -17.88
C LEU A 235 -11.61 4.93 -17.97
N ALA A 236 -10.72 5.20 -18.92
CA ALA A 236 -10.13 6.52 -19.15
C ALA A 236 -11.20 7.57 -19.46
N ASP A 237 -12.13 7.27 -20.38
CA ASP A 237 -13.24 8.16 -20.75
C ASP A 237 -14.11 8.54 -19.54
N ARG A 238 -14.38 7.57 -18.64
CA ARG A 238 -15.13 7.82 -17.40
C ARG A 238 -14.36 8.73 -16.45
N GLU A 239 -13.05 8.54 -16.28
CA GLU A 239 -12.24 9.41 -15.44
C GLU A 239 -12.16 10.83 -16.01
N LEU A 240 -11.93 10.96 -17.32
CA LEU A 240 -11.90 12.25 -18.02
C LEU A 240 -13.24 12.98 -17.89
N ALA A 241 -14.35 12.29 -18.13
CA ALA A 241 -15.69 12.87 -17.95
C ALA A 241 -15.93 13.34 -16.51
N LEU A 242 -15.47 12.59 -15.50
CA LEU A 242 -15.54 13.01 -14.10
C LEU A 242 -14.69 14.26 -13.84
N CYS A 243 -13.46 14.28 -14.35
CA CYS A 243 -12.53 15.39 -14.16
C CYS A 243 -13.07 16.67 -14.81
N HIS A 244 -13.63 16.58 -16.03
CA HIS A 244 -14.29 17.70 -16.71
C HIS A 244 -15.54 18.21 -15.98
N LYS A 245 -16.28 17.35 -15.28
CA LYS A 245 -17.42 17.79 -14.44
C LYS A 245 -16.98 18.59 -13.21
N ARG A 246 -15.71 18.48 -12.78
CA ARG A 246 -15.19 19.12 -11.56
C ARG A 246 -13.79 19.73 -11.80
N PRO A 247 -13.65 20.68 -12.74
CA PRO A 247 -12.35 21.14 -13.22
C PRO A 247 -11.53 21.82 -12.11
N LYS A 248 -12.16 22.58 -11.21
CA LYS A 248 -11.46 23.20 -10.06
C LYS A 248 -10.73 22.18 -9.16
N LYS A 249 -11.23 20.95 -9.07
CA LYS A 249 -10.62 19.88 -8.27
C LYS A 249 -9.57 19.10 -9.06
N TYR A 250 -9.81 18.89 -10.36
CA TYR A 250 -9.05 17.95 -11.19
C TYR A 250 -8.25 18.61 -12.31
N GLN A 251 -8.06 19.92 -12.28
CA GLN A 251 -7.35 20.65 -13.34
C GLN A 251 -5.97 20.05 -13.65
N HIS A 252 -5.24 19.60 -12.64
CA HIS A 252 -3.92 18.96 -12.79
C HIS A 252 -3.95 17.62 -13.53
N LEU A 253 -5.11 16.96 -13.60
CA LEU A 253 -5.34 15.68 -14.30
C LEU A 253 -5.87 15.85 -15.74
N LEU A 254 -6.22 17.09 -16.14
CA LEU A 254 -6.77 17.40 -17.47
C LEU A 254 -5.73 18.01 -18.41
N ARG A 255 -4.44 17.83 -18.10
CA ARG A 255 -3.33 18.34 -18.91
C ARG A 255 -3.20 17.52 -20.21
N PRO A 256 -3.10 18.16 -21.39
CA PRO A 256 -3.00 17.44 -22.67
C PRO A 256 -1.87 16.41 -22.70
N GLU A 257 -0.74 16.71 -22.07
CA GLU A 257 0.44 15.86 -22.01
C GLU A 257 0.16 14.51 -21.33
N LEU A 258 -0.83 14.47 -20.43
CA LEU A 258 -1.24 13.23 -19.76
C LEU A 258 -2.05 12.31 -20.69
N LEU A 259 -2.70 12.85 -21.73
CA LEU A 259 -3.48 12.05 -22.67
C LEU A 259 -2.57 11.16 -23.52
N ASP A 260 -1.40 11.68 -23.92
CA ASP A 260 -0.38 10.89 -24.61
C ASP A 260 0.09 9.71 -23.74
N ILE A 261 0.22 9.92 -22.43
CA ILE A 261 0.58 8.86 -21.47
C ILE A 261 -0.55 7.83 -21.35
N VAL A 262 -1.81 8.26 -21.32
CA VAL A 262 -2.98 7.36 -21.26
C VAL A 262 -3.04 6.43 -22.48
N ASP A 263 -2.69 6.94 -23.66
CA ASP A 263 -2.67 6.15 -24.89
C ASP A 263 -1.65 5.00 -24.83
N HIS A 264 -0.48 5.27 -24.24
CA HIS A 264 0.59 4.27 -24.09
C HIS A 264 0.52 3.43 -22.80
N LEU A 265 -0.31 3.83 -21.84
CA LEU A 265 -0.55 3.08 -20.60
C LEU A 265 -1.21 1.73 -20.90
N GLN A 266 -0.63 0.66 -20.35
CA GLN A 266 -1.29 -0.65 -20.25
C GLN A 266 -2.00 -0.75 -18.91
N VAL A 267 -3.22 -1.28 -18.92
CA VAL A 267 -4.03 -1.47 -17.71
C VAL A 267 -4.44 -2.91 -17.66
N ALA A 268 -4.10 -3.58 -16.57
CA ALA A 268 -4.46 -4.97 -16.32
C ALA A 268 -4.97 -5.13 -14.89
N SER A 269 -5.60 -6.27 -14.62
CA SER A 269 -5.96 -6.66 -13.28
C SER A 269 -5.78 -8.14 -13.06
N ILE A 270 -5.47 -8.52 -11.83
CA ILE A 270 -5.45 -9.91 -11.37
C ILE A 270 -6.09 -9.98 -9.98
N THR A 271 -6.80 -11.07 -9.70
CA THR A 271 -7.33 -11.28 -8.34
C THR A 271 -6.26 -11.84 -7.41
N TRP A 272 -6.41 -11.65 -6.10
CA TRP A 272 -5.55 -12.29 -5.10
C TRP A 272 -5.55 -13.82 -5.24
N SER A 273 -6.71 -14.42 -5.55
CA SER A 273 -6.84 -15.85 -5.83
C SER A 273 -6.09 -16.28 -7.09
N ALA A 274 -6.16 -15.47 -8.16
CA ALA A 274 -5.41 -15.75 -9.39
C ALA A 274 -3.89 -15.57 -9.21
N LEU A 275 -3.44 -14.64 -8.36
CA LEU A 275 -2.03 -14.51 -7.99
C LEU A 275 -1.55 -15.74 -7.21
N ILE A 276 -2.36 -16.28 -6.29
CA ILE A 276 -2.05 -17.55 -5.62
C ILE A 276 -1.91 -18.68 -6.65
N ALA A 277 -2.87 -18.79 -7.59
CA ALA A 277 -2.83 -19.82 -8.63
C ALA A 277 -1.63 -19.67 -9.57
N PHE A 278 -1.21 -18.44 -9.89
CA PHE A 278 0.01 -18.19 -10.66
C PHE A 278 1.24 -18.74 -9.92
N ASN A 279 1.39 -18.42 -8.64
CA ASN A 279 2.53 -18.91 -7.85
C ASN A 279 2.54 -20.44 -7.74
N ASP A 280 1.37 -21.08 -7.58
CA ASP A 280 1.28 -22.54 -7.52
C ASP A 280 1.74 -23.18 -8.84
N ARG A 281 1.38 -22.59 -9.98
CA ARG A 281 1.90 -23.02 -11.30
C ARG A 281 3.40 -22.77 -11.41
N TYR A 282 3.88 -21.58 -11.06
CA TYR A 282 5.30 -21.24 -11.09
C TYR A 282 6.15 -22.23 -10.29
N LEU A 283 5.70 -22.58 -9.08
CA LEU A 283 6.34 -23.56 -8.20
C LEU A 283 6.38 -24.98 -8.78
N THR A 284 5.41 -25.34 -9.63
CA THR A 284 5.29 -26.68 -10.21
C THR A 284 6.07 -26.79 -11.52
N GLU A 285 6.08 -25.72 -12.31
CA GLU A 285 6.62 -25.71 -13.67
C GLU A 285 8.12 -25.33 -13.72
N ASN A 286 8.66 -24.74 -12.64
CA ASN A 286 10.03 -24.24 -12.59
C ASN A 286 10.86 -24.95 -11.51
N ASN A 287 12.18 -25.00 -11.72
CA ASN A 287 13.12 -25.47 -10.71
C ASN A 287 13.38 -24.37 -9.67
N VAL A 288 12.54 -24.31 -8.64
CA VAL A 288 12.54 -23.23 -7.64
C VAL A 288 13.31 -23.62 -6.39
N SER A 289 14.18 -22.72 -5.89
CA SER A 289 14.96 -22.95 -4.67
C SER A 289 14.07 -23.08 -3.42
N GLN A 290 14.56 -23.74 -2.36
CA GLN A 290 13.79 -23.87 -1.12
C GLN A 290 13.42 -22.51 -0.51
N VAL A 291 14.27 -21.50 -0.65
CA VAL A 291 14.04 -20.15 -0.12
C VAL A 291 12.87 -19.49 -0.84
N GLU A 292 12.86 -19.54 -2.17
CA GLU A 292 11.79 -18.98 -2.99
C GLU A 292 10.47 -19.74 -2.80
N GLN A 293 10.52 -21.07 -2.65
CA GLN A 293 9.34 -21.86 -2.27
C GLN A 293 8.72 -21.39 -0.94
N LYS A 294 9.56 -21.12 0.08
CA LYS A 294 9.10 -20.61 1.38
C LYS A 294 8.52 -19.20 1.27
N LEU A 295 9.13 -18.34 0.45
CA LEU A 295 8.64 -16.99 0.19
C LEU A 295 7.23 -17.03 -0.43
N LEU A 296 7.07 -17.73 -1.55
CA LEU A 296 5.81 -17.79 -2.29
C LEU A 296 4.68 -18.42 -1.43
N ARG A 297 4.96 -19.56 -0.77
CA ARG A 297 3.99 -20.23 0.10
C ARG A 297 3.70 -19.44 1.37
N GLY A 298 4.68 -18.75 1.94
CA GLY A 298 4.51 -17.89 3.10
C GLY A 298 3.59 -16.71 2.80
N PHE A 299 3.78 -16.06 1.65
CA PHE A 299 2.89 -15.00 1.21
C PHE A 299 1.46 -15.48 0.96
N HIS A 300 1.28 -16.68 0.38
CA HIS A 300 -0.05 -17.31 0.25
C HIS A 300 -0.74 -17.51 1.57
N GLN A 301 -0.01 -17.98 2.59
CA GLN A 301 -0.58 -18.20 3.91
C GLN A 301 -1.04 -16.87 4.53
N SER A 302 -0.28 -15.78 4.34
CA SER A 302 -0.71 -14.46 4.80
C SER A 302 -1.96 -13.98 4.05
N LEU A 303 -1.98 -14.08 2.72
CA LEU A 303 -3.14 -13.72 1.89
C LEU A 303 -4.39 -14.51 2.30
N LYS A 304 -4.30 -15.84 2.35
CA LYS A 304 -5.42 -16.73 2.72
C LYS A 304 -5.95 -16.49 4.13
N ALA A 305 -5.18 -15.86 5.00
CA ALA A 305 -5.64 -15.49 6.33
C ALA A 305 -6.42 -14.17 6.35
N LYS A 306 -6.32 -13.33 5.31
CA LYS A 306 -7.00 -12.02 5.30
C LYS A 306 -8.52 -12.21 5.29
N SER A 307 -9.22 -11.38 6.06
CA SER A 307 -10.68 -11.46 6.21
C SER A 307 -11.40 -11.38 4.87
N PHE A 308 -10.90 -10.59 3.92
CA PHE A 308 -11.54 -10.40 2.63
C PHE A 308 -11.51 -11.65 1.74
N MET A 309 -10.54 -12.56 1.95
CA MET A 309 -10.50 -13.86 1.29
C MET A 309 -11.58 -14.83 1.79
N HIS A 310 -12.31 -14.44 2.84
CA HIS A 310 -13.42 -15.18 3.43
C HIS A 310 -14.76 -14.46 3.27
N LEU A 311 -14.81 -13.37 2.49
CA LEU A 311 -16.04 -12.59 2.28
C LEU A 311 -16.97 -13.17 1.19
N ASP A 312 -16.72 -14.39 0.72
CA ASP A 312 -17.61 -15.17 -0.16
C ASP A 312 -17.76 -16.63 0.32
N VAL A 313 -18.69 -16.83 1.26
CA VAL A 313 -19.78 -17.84 1.22
C VAL A 313 -21.07 -17.08 1.53
#